data_AF-A0A519GZ75-F1
#
_entry.id   AF-A0A519GZ75-F1
#
_cell.length_a   1.000
_cell.length_b   1.000
_cell.length_c   1.000
_cell.angle_alpha   90.00
_cell.angle_beta   90.00
_cell.angle_gamma   90.00
#
_symmetry.space_group_name_H-M   'P 1'
#
loop_
_entity.id
_entity.type
_entity.pdbx_description
1 polymer ?
#
loop_
_entity_poly.entity_id
_entity_poly.type
_entity_poly.pdbx_seq_one_letter_code
_entity_poly.pdbx_strand_id
1 'polypeptide(L)'
;MLHHQRAVPDAPRKAGTAPRQTAGEAYGRLINLSGRRRFTSQRLVLFAVLALQGRDGALATANDALTTFGEAHRALVEGELSPRALGGELEQAYHGADRADERISGFIQLAQRALKAISANAGNAPELLEELVDSVTPLLAVLNRLTQLYEDLARQQAAAAKQQLSSVMGDIETIAKHARIVSFNAQVVAAHAGQSGREFAVVSGEFTQITGKLDGLVREAVRSAVA
;
A
#
# COMPACT_ATOMS: atom_id res chain seq x y z
N MET A 1 -36.30 20.78 -50.66
CA MET A 1 -36.32 19.53 -49.87
C MET A 1 -35.08 19.55 -48.98
N LEU A 2 -35.29 19.51 -47.67
CA LEU A 2 -34.28 19.78 -46.64
C LEU A 2 -33.37 18.56 -46.42
N HIS A 3 -32.05 18.79 -46.44
CA HIS A 3 -31.05 17.81 -46.02
C HIS A 3 -31.11 17.61 -44.50
N HIS A 4 -31.43 16.40 -44.05
CA HIS A 4 -31.33 16.00 -42.65
C HIS A 4 -30.06 15.17 -42.45
N GLN A 5 -29.00 15.80 -41.91
CA GLN A 5 -27.82 15.09 -41.42
C GLN A 5 -28.20 14.32 -40.15
N ARG A 6 -28.03 13.00 -40.19
CA ARG A 6 -28.13 12.12 -39.01
C ARG A 6 -26.88 12.32 -38.16
N ALA A 7 -27.03 12.98 -37.02
CA ALA A 7 -26.00 13.02 -35.98
C ALA A 7 -25.83 11.61 -35.37
N VAL A 8 -24.58 11.16 -35.31
CA VAL A 8 -24.18 9.93 -34.60
C VAL A 8 -24.24 10.22 -33.09
N PRO A 9 -24.87 9.36 -32.26
CA PRO A 9 -24.91 9.59 -30.83
C PRO A 9 -23.53 9.41 -30.18
N ASP A 10 -23.27 10.35 -29.26
CA ASP A 10 -22.07 10.58 -28.48
C ASP A 10 -21.60 9.33 -27.72
N ALA A 11 -20.29 9.07 -27.73
CA ALA A 11 -19.67 7.98 -27.00
C ALA A 11 -19.82 8.20 -25.47
N PRO A 12 -19.97 7.14 -24.65
CA PRO A 12 -20.14 7.32 -23.23
C PRO A 12 -18.89 7.96 -22.62
N ARG A 13 -19.06 9.15 -22.05
CA ARG A 13 -18.05 9.84 -21.24
C ARG A 13 -17.58 8.92 -20.13
N LYS A 14 -16.31 8.51 -20.15
CA LYS A 14 -15.66 7.80 -19.04
C LYS A 14 -15.76 8.69 -17.80
N ALA A 15 -16.60 8.28 -16.85
CA ALA A 15 -16.61 8.86 -15.52
C ALA A 15 -15.21 8.72 -14.91
N GLY A 16 -14.59 9.85 -14.59
CA GLY A 16 -13.30 9.89 -13.90
C GLY A 16 -13.46 9.29 -12.50
N THR A 17 -13.16 8.00 -12.37
CA THR A 17 -12.92 7.39 -11.07
C THR A 17 -11.59 7.95 -10.58
N ALA A 18 -11.60 8.58 -9.39
CA ALA A 18 -10.37 8.95 -8.72
C ALA A 18 -9.40 7.75 -8.72
N PRO A 19 -8.11 7.94 -8.97
CA PRO A 19 -7.17 6.84 -9.06
C PRO A 19 -7.24 6.05 -7.75
N ARG A 20 -7.71 4.80 -7.82
CA ARG A 20 -7.64 3.86 -6.70
C ARG A 20 -6.17 3.71 -6.35
N GLN A 21 -5.82 4.03 -5.11
CA GLN A 21 -4.45 3.88 -4.62
C GLN A 21 -3.99 2.45 -4.83
N THR A 22 -2.75 2.29 -5.28
CA THR A 22 -2.19 0.95 -5.44
C THR A 22 -1.91 0.33 -4.07
N ALA A 23 -1.97 -1.00 -3.98
CA ALA A 23 -1.61 -1.70 -2.74
C ALA A 23 -0.21 -1.29 -2.25
N GLY A 24 0.75 -1.13 -3.17
CA GLY A 24 2.11 -0.68 -2.84
C GLY A 24 2.17 0.70 -2.18
N GLU A 25 1.40 1.67 -2.70
CA GLU A 25 1.30 3.00 -2.07
C GLU A 25 0.69 2.94 -0.67
N ALA A 26 -0.32 2.10 -0.47
CA ALA A 26 -0.96 1.93 0.82
C ALA A 26 0.02 1.36 1.86
N TYR A 27 0.73 0.28 1.55
CA TYR A 27 1.77 -0.29 2.43
C TYR A 27 2.93 0.68 2.66
N GLY A 28 3.37 1.41 1.62
CA GLY A 28 4.40 2.44 1.77
C GLY A 28 4.01 3.54 2.75
N ARG A 29 2.74 3.95 2.78
CA ARG A 29 2.24 4.90 3.78
C ARG A 29 2.26 4.32 5.20
N LEU A 30 1.87 3.05 5.40
CA LEU A 30 1.89 2.42 6.72
C LEU A 30 3.32 2.34 7.28
N ILE A 31 4.29 1.94 6.45
CA ILE A 31 5.69 1.86 6.84
C ILE A 31 6.20 3.25 7.24
N ASN A 32 5.87 4.28 6.45
CA ASN A 32 6.22 5.67 6.78
C ASN A 32 5.55 6.16 8.07
N LEU A 33 4.27 5.85 8.31
CA LEU A 33 3.59 6.18 9.56
C LEU A 33 4.24 5.46 10.76
N SER A 34 4.56 4.18 10.61
CA SER A 34 5.22 3.39 11.66
C SER A 34 6.63 3.92 11.96
N GLY A 35 7.41 4.24 10.92
CA GLY A 35 8.72 4.89 11.05
C GLY A 35 8.64 6.26 11.74
N ARG A 36 7.63 7.07 11.39
CA ARG A 36 7.39 8.38 12.00
C ARG A 36 7.20 8.29 13.51
N ARG A 37 6.49 7.27 14.02
CA ARG A 37 6.30 7.06 15.47
C ARG A 37 7.63 6.84 16.21
N ARG A 38 8.60 6.14 15.60
CA ARG A 38 9.93 5.94 16.20
C ARG A 38 10.66 7.27 16.38
N PHE A 39 10.62 8.11 15.35
CA PHE A 39 11.23 9.43 15.41
C PHE A 39 10.51 10.37 16.37
N THR A 40 9.17 10.43 16.31
CA THR A 40 8.39 11.36 17.12
C THR A 40 8.34 10.98 18.59
N SER A 41 8.43 9.69 18.97
CA SER A 41 8.55 9.28 20.38
C SER A 41 9.84 9.79 21.02
N GLN A 42 10.99 9.64 20.35
CA GLN A 42 12.27 10.15 20.84
C GLN A 42 12.29 11.69 20.87
N ARG A 43 11.77 12.33 19.81
CA ARG A 43 11.65 13.78 19.74
C ARG A 43 10.78 14.33 20.87
N LEU A 44 9.65 13.69 21.16
CA LEU A 44 8.76 14.05 22.25
C LEU A 44 9.50 14.05 23.59
N VAL A 45 10.20 12.96 23.92
CA VAL A 45 10.90 12.85 25.21
C VAL A 45 12.03 13.88 25.33
N LEU A 46 12.85 14.04 24.29
CA LEU A 46 13.91 15.06 24.27
C LEU A 46 13.36 16.46 24.56
N PHE A 47 12.30 16.86 23.86
CA PHE A 47 11.73 18.18 24.02
C PHE A 47 10.92 18.34 25.31
N ALA A 48 10.40 17.26 25.90
CA ALA A 48 9.83 17.27 27.24
C ALA A 48 10.91 17.56 28.31
N VAL A 49 12.11 16.94 28.18
CA VAL A 49 13.26 17.24 29.05
C VAL A 49 13.69 18.70 28.94
N LEU A 50 13.84 19.20 27.70
CA LEU A 50 14.21 20.59 27.46
C LEU A 50 13.13 21.57 27.97
N ALA A 51 11.85 21.20 27.88
CA ALA A 51 10.76 22.01 28.40
C ALA A 51 10.81 22.12 29.92
N LEU A 52 11.10 21.03 30.64
CA LEU A 52 11.26 21.06 32.10
C LEU A 52 12.47 21.91 32.52
N GLN A 53 13.52 21.97 31.69
CA GLN A 53 14.69 22.84 31.91
C GLN A 53 14.43 24.32 31.58
N GLY A 54 13.20 24.69 31.19
CA GLY A 54 12.85 26.08 30.87
C GLY A 54 13.33 26.56 29.50
N ARG A 55 13.64 25.64 28.56
CA ARG A 55 14.06 26.03 27.22
C ARG A 55 12.87 26.56 26.40
N ASP A 56 13.02 27.77 25.88
CA ASP A 56 12.00 28.41 25.04
C ASP A 56 11.63 27.54 23.82
N GLY A 57 10.32 27.44 23.56
CA GLY A 57 9.77 26.69 22.42
C GLY A 57 9.80 25.15 22.57
N ALA A 58 10.45 24.61 23.60
CA ALA A 58 10.58 23.17 23.76
C ALA A 58 9.24 22.50 24.07
N LEU A 59 8.41 23.11 24.92
CA LEU A 59 7.08 22.60 25.26
C LEU A 59 6.17 22.53 24.01
N ALA A 60 6.20 23.54 23.15
CA ALA A 60 5.45 23.53 21.90
C ALA A 60 5.90 22.39 20.97
N THR A 61 7.22 22.24 20.81
CA THR A 61 7.80 21.16 19.98
C THR A 61 7.45 19.77 20.50
N ALA A 62 7.42 19.58 21.82
CA ALA A 62 7.01 18.34 22.47
C ALA A 62 5.53 18.05 22.19
N ASN A 63 4.64 19.04 22.34
CA ASN A 63 3.22 18.89 22.04
C ASN A 63 2.99 18.53 20.56
N ASP A 64 3.69 19.17 19.62
CA ASP A 64 3.59 18.84 18.19
C ASP A 64 4.06 17.40 17.90
N ALA A 65 5.14 16.98 18.56
CA ALA A 65 5.63 15.61 18.44
C ALA A 65 4.62 14.59 18.96
N LEU A 66 3.98 14.87 20.11
CA LEU A 66 2.93 14.05 20.70
C LEU A 66 1.70 13.96 19.80
N THR A 67 1.24 15.08 19.25
CA THR A 67 0.13 15.12 18.28
C THR A 67 0.44 14.25 17.07
N THR A 68 1.61 14.47 16.44
CA THR A 68 2.04 13.69 15.27
C THR A 68 2.15 12.20 15.59
N PHE A 69 2.67 11.85 16.77
CA PHE A 69 2.79 10.46 17.22
C PHE A 69 1.41 9.81 17.39
N GLY A 70 0.49 10.49 18.10
CA GLY A 70 -0.85 9.98 18.36
C GLY A 70 -1.69 9.84 17.09
N GLU A 71 -1.61 10.81 16.18
CA GLU A 71 -2.28 10.73 14.87
C GLU A 71 -1.75 9.59 14.01
N ALA A 72 -0.42 9.41 13.95
CA ALA A 72 0.19 8.31 13.23
C ALA A 72 -0.24 6.95 13.80
N HIS A 73 -0.31 6.83 15.14
CA HIS A 73 -0.80 5.60 15.78
C HIS A 73 -2.28 5.33 15.46
N ARG A 74 -3.14 6.34 15.59
CA ARG A 74 -4.56 6.25 15.27
C ARG A 74 -4.79 5.83 13.82
N ALA A 75 -4.11 6.48 12.87
CA ALA A 75 -4.20 6.15 11.45
C ALA A 75 -3.80 4.71 11.13
N LEU A 76 -2.87 4.14 11.90
CA LEU A 76 -2.46 2.74 11.75
C LEU A 76 -3.49 1.77 12.34
N VAL A 77 -4.17 2.12 13.43
CA VAL A 77 -5.12 1.22 14.11
C VAL A 77 -6.53 1.29 13.51
N GLU A 78 -6.94 2.47 13.03
CA GLU A 78 -8.29 2.71 12.48
C GLU A 78 -8.34 2.67 10.95
N GLY A 79 -7.19 2.61 10.29
CA GLY A 79 -7.11 2.62 8.83
C GLY A 79 -7.63 1.34 8.15
N GLU A 80 -7.81 1.40 6.83
CA GLU A 80 -8.25 0.26 6.01
C GLU A 80 -7.30 -0.96 6.12
N LEU A 81 -6.01 -0.69 6.33
CA LEU A 81 -4.97 -1.70 6.55
C LEU A 81 -4.57 -1.73 8.03
N SER A 82 -5.56 -1.74 8.92
CA SER A 82 -5.37 -1.88 10.36
C SER A 82 -4.82 -3.27 10.73
N PRO A 83 -4.22 -3.43 11.92
CA PRO A 83 -3.80 -4.73 12.42
C PRO A 83 -4.90 -5.78 12.35
N ARG A 84 -6.16 -5.43 12.68
CA ARG A 84 -7.31 -6.33 12.57
C ARG A 84 -7.67 -6.70 11.13
N ALA A 85 -7.56 -5.76 10.20
CA ALA A 85 -7.85 -6.02 8.79
C ALA A 85 -6.78 -6.90 8.14
N LEU A 86 -5.51 -6.71 8.54
CA LEU A 86 -4.37 -7.49 8.04
C LEU A 86 -4.24 -8.84 8.74
N GLY A 87 -4.69 -8.96 9.98
CA GLY A 87 -4.68 -10.19 10.78
C GLY A 87 -3.28 -10.69 11.13
N GLY A 88 -3.21 -11.97 11.48
CA GLY A 88 -1.95 -12.71 11.63
C GLY A 88 -1.03 -12.17 12.73
N GLU A 89 0.28 -12.19 12.47
CA GLU A 89 1.30 -11.73 13.44
C GLU A 89 1.13 -10.25 13.81
N LEU A 90 0.67 -9.42 12.88
CA LEU A 90 0.48 -7.99 13.15
C LEU A 90 -0.66 -7.76 14.14
N GLU A 91 -1.78 -8.46 13.97
CA GLU A 91 -2.89 -8.38 14.93
C GLU A 91 -2.47 -8.89 16.31
N GLN A 92 -1.74 -10.00 16.36
CA GLN A 92 -1.22 -10.56 17.62
C GLN A 92 -0.23 -9.62 18.32
N ALA A 93 0.61 -8.91 17.57
CA ALA A 93 1.53 -7.93 18.14
C ALA A 93 0.77 -6.73 18.76
N TYR A 94 -0.32 -6.27 18.14
CA TYR A 94 -1.11 -5.15 18.65
C TYR A 94 -2.01 -5.55 19.83
N HIS A 95 -2.76 -6.64 19.69
CA HIS A 95 -3.87 -7.00 20.58
C HIS A 95 -3.71 -8.34 21.30
N GLY A 96 -2.62 -9.08 21.03
CA GLY A 96 -2.28 -10.34 21.69
C GLY A 96 -1.35 -10.13 22.89
N ALA A 97 -0.41 -11.06 23.09
CA ALA A 97 0.46 -11.09 24.27
C ALA A 97 1.36 -9.85 24.42
N ASP A 98 1.77 -9.26 23.30
CA ASP A 98 2.67 -8.10 23.29
C ASP A 98 1.95 -6.80 23.72
N ARG A 99 0.62 -6.76 23.56
CA ARG A 99 -0.27 -5.63 23.91
C ARG A 99 0.28 -4.29 23.43
N ALA A 100 0.82 -4.24 22.22
CA ALA A 100 1.52 -3.05 21.72
C ALA A 100 0.60 -1.82 21.66
N ASP A 101 -0.68 -2.00 21.31
CA ASP A 101 -1.66 -0.92 21.29
C ASP A 101 -1.80 -0.23 22.66
N GLU A 102 -1.88 -1.05 23.71
CA GLU A 102 -2.01 -0.55 25.08
C GLU A 102 -0.73 0.12 25.58
N ARG A 103 0.44 -0.43 25.25
CA ARG A 103 1.73 0.19 25.58
C ARG A 103 1.89 1.56 24.92
N ILE A 104 1.53 1.65 23.63
CA ILE A 104 1.61 2.89 22.86
C ILE A 104 0.59 3.91 23.39
N SER A 105 -0.65 3.48 23.65
CA SER A 105 -1.69 4.33 24.24
C SER A 105 -1.32 4.80 25.64
N GLY A 106 -0.76 3.93 26.47
CA GLY A 106 -0.25 4.26 27.81
C GLY A 106 0.86 5.31 27.75
N PHE A 107 1.81 5.17 26.82
CA PHE A 107 2.84 6.18 26.58
C PHE A 107 2.26 7.53 26.16
N ILE A 108 1.26 7.56 25.27
CA ILE A 108 0.56 8.79 24.87
C ILE A 108 -0.07 9.47 26.09
N GLN A 109 -0.76 8.71 26.94
CA GLN A 109 -1.40 9.24 28.14
C GLN A 109 -0.38 9.75 29.18
N LEU A 110 0.73 9.03 29.37
CA LEU A 110 1.83 9.47 30.23
C LEU A 110 2.45 10.77 29.71
N ALA A 111 2.73 10.86 28.41
CA ALA A 111 3.26 12.07 27.79
C ALA A 111 2.30 13.26 27.93
N GLN A 112 1.00 13.06 27.71
CA GLN A 112 -0.01 14.10 27.91
C GLN A 112 -0.01 14.63 29.36
N ARG A 113 0.07 13.73 30.35
CA ARG A 113 0.14 14.11 31.77
C ARG A 113 1.45 14.86 32.08
N ALA A 114 2.58 14.38 31.59
CA ALA A 114 3.89 15.00 31.80
C ALA A 114 3.95 16.41 31.20
N LEU A 115 3.55 16.59 29.92
CA LEU A 115 3.55 17.89 29.27
C LEU A 115 2.58 18.88 29.94
N LYS A 116 1.42 18.41 30.40
CA LYS A 116 0.48 19.23 31.17
C LYS A 116 1.07 19.68 32.52
N ALA A 117 1.75 18.78 33.23
CA ALA A 117 2.41 19.09 34.48
C ALA A 117 3.56 20.10 34.29
N ILE A 118 4.37 19.93 33.24
CA ILE A 118 5.42 20.89 32.86
C ILE A 118 4.82 22.26 32.54
N SER A 119 3.76 22.30 31.73
CA SER A 119 3.08 23.56 31.37
C SER A 119 2.49 24.30 32.58
N ALA A 120 2.02 23.56 33.58
CA ALA A 120 1.44 24.11 34.80
C ALA A 120 2.49 24.37 35.91
N ASN A 121 3.77 24.10 35.64
CA ASN A 121 4.86 24.13 36.61
C ASN A 121 4.53 23.34 37.89
N ALA A 122 3.88 22.19 37.72
CA ALA A 122 3.44 21.34 38.82
C ALA A 122 4.63 20.62 39.48
N GLY A 123 4.58 20.46 40.81
CA GLY A 123 5.68 19.84 41.57
C GLY A 123 6.01 18.40 41.20
N ASN A 124 5.04 17.67 40.63
CA ASN A 124 5.21 16.29 40.15
C ASN A 124 5.66 16.17 38.69
N ALA A 125 5.95 17.29 38.00
CA ALA A 125 6.41 17.27 36.62
C ALA A 125 7.73 16.49 36.40
N PRO A 126 8.74 16.58 37.30
CA PRO A 126 9.97 15.79 37.18
C PRO A 126 9.72 14.29 37.27
N GLU A 127 8.88 13.83 38.19
CA GLU A 127 8.55 12.41 38.39
C GLU A 127 7.85 11.82 37.15
N LEU A 128 6.88 12.55 36.59
CA LEU A 128 6.19 12.12 35.36
C LEU A 128 7.13 12.10 34.14
N LEU A 129 8.10 13.01 34.08
CA LEU A 129 9.09 13.03 33.02
C LEU A 129 10.07 11.86 33.14
N GLU A 130 10.49 11.50 34.35
CA GLU A 130 11.34 10.33 34.59
C GLU A 130 10.66 9.04 34.14
N GLU A 131 9.39 8.84 34.51
CA GLU A 131 8.58 7.71 34.03
C GLU A 131 8.48 7.70 32.49
N LEU A 132 8.32 8.89 31.88
CA LEU A 132 8.25 9.03 30.42
C LEU A 132 9.59 8.65 29.75
N VAL A 133 10.72 9.07 30.32
CA VAL A 133 12.06 8.72 29.84
C VAL A 133 12.29 7.22 29.94
N ASP A 134 11.94 6.59 31.06
CA ASP A 134 12.12 5.15 31.26
C ASP A 134 11.24 4.33 30.29
N SER A 135 10.06 4.82 29.95
CA SER A 135 9.14 4.13 29.03
C SER A 135 9.55 4.21 27.55
N VAL A 136 10.37 5.17 27.13
CA VAL A 136 10.64 5.42 25.70
C VAL A 136 11.51 4.34 25.05
N THR A 137 12.47 3.80 25.80
CA THR A 137 13.38 2.75 25.32
C THR A 137 12.63 1.44 25.03
N PRO A 138 11.86 0.86 25.96
CA PRO A 138 11.06 -0.32 25.67
C PRO A 138 9.98 -0.05 24.62
N LEU A 139 9.41 1.16 24.56
CA LEU A 139 8.48 1.53 23.49
C LEU A 139 9.15 1.50 22.12
N LEU A 140 10.39 1.99 21.99
CA LEU A 140 11.10 1.99 20.72
C LEU A 140 11.31 0.56 20.19
N ALA A 141 11.59 -0.40 21.08
CA ALA A 141 11.69 -1.81 20.69
C ALA A 141 10.37 -2.34 20.11
N VAL A 142 9.23 -2.02 20.75
CA VAL A 142 7.90 -2.35 20.23
C VAL A 142 7.65 -1.71 18.87
N LEU A 143 7.92 -0.41 18.73
CA LEU A 143 7.74 0.31 17.47
C LEU A 143 8.62 -0.24 16.34
N ASN A 144 9.85 -0.64 16.64
CA ASN A 144 10.75 -1.30 15.68
C ASN A 144 10.16 -2.61 15.19
N ARG A 145 9.68 -3.46 16.10
CA ARG A 145 9.05 -4.75 15.75
C ARG A 145 7.81 -4.54 14.88
N LEU A 146 6.95 -3.58 15.22
CA LEU A 146 5.77 -3.26 14.41
C LEU A 146 6.13 -2.77 13.01
N THR A 147 7.14 -1.91 12.87
CA THR A 147 7.62 -1.47 11.55
C THR A 147 8.12 -2.66 10.72
N GLN A 148 8.89 -3.57 11.32
CA GLN A 148 9.36 -4.77 10.64
C GLN A 148 8.21 -5.64 10.14
N LEU A 149 7.16 -5.83 10.96
CA LEU A 149 5.97 -6.58 10.57
C LEU A 149 5.23 -5.94 9.38
N TYR A 150 5.10 -4.61 9.34
CA TYR A 150 4.53 -3.91 8.18
C TYR A 150 5.38 -4.10 6.91
N GLU A 151 6.71 -4.06 7.03
CA GLU A 151 7.61 -4.31 5.91
C GLU A 151 7.54 -5.75 5.39
N ASP A 152 7.45 -6.72 6.30
CA ASP A 152 7.30 -8.15 5.96
C ASP A 152 6.00 -8.40 5.21
N LEU A 153 4.88 -7.85 5.70
CA LEU A 153 3.58 -7.92 5.02
C LEU A 153 3.62 -7.26 3.64
N ALA A 154 4.23 -6.09 3.51
CA ALA A 154 4.38 -5.40 2.23
C ALA A 154 5.18 -6.25 1.22
N ARG A 155 6.28 -6.88 1.67
CA ARG A 155 7.09 -7.78 0.83
C ARG A 155 6.31 -9.01 0.39
N GLN A 156 5.56 -9.65 1.30
CA GLN A 156 4.74 -10.82 1.00
C GLN A 156 3.65 -10.49 -0.03
N GLN A 157 2.97 -9.36 0.12
CA GLN A 157 1.93 -8.92 -0.81
C GLN A 157 2.50 -8.58 -2.19
N ALA A 158 3.65 -7.91 -2.24
CA ALA A 158 4.34 -7.65 -3.50
C ALA A 158 4.75 -8.94 -4.22
N ALA A 159 5.27 -9.93 -3.48
CA ALA A 159 5.63 -11.23 -4.03
C ALA A 159 4.40 -12.00 -4.55
N ALA A 160 3.31 -12.03 -3.79
CA ALA A 160 2.05 -12.68 -4.19
C ALA A 160 1.47 -12.02 -5.45
N ALA A 161 1.45 -10.68 -5.51
CA ALA A 161 0.98 -9.95 -6.68
C ALA A 161 1.84 -10.24 -7.92
N LYS A 162 3.17 -10.31 -7.77
CA LYS A 162 4.09 -10.68 -8.86
C LYS A 162 3.84 -12.11 -9.36
N GLN A 163 3.63 -13.06 -8.44
CA GLN A 163 3.33 -14.44 -8.79
C GLN A 163 1.99 -14.57 -9.53
N GLN A 164 0.95 -13.88 -9.06
CA GLN A 164 -0.35 -13.87 -9.72
C GLN A 164 -0.26 -13.27 -11.13
N LEU A 165 0.45 -12.15 -11.28
CA LEU A 165 0.69 -11.55 -12.59
C LEU A 165 1.42 -12.52 -13.53
N SER A 166 2.47 -13.18 -13.05
CA SER A 166 3.21 -14.17 -13.84
C SER A 166 2.33 -15.34 -14.26
N SER A 167 1.43 -15.82 -13.38
CA SER A 167 0.48 -16.90 -13.71
C SER A 167 -0.48 -16.47 -14.81
N VAL A 168 -1.10 -15.30 -14.67
CA VAL A 168 -2.03 -14.77 -15.68
C VAL A 168 -1.34 -14.57 -17.03
N MET A 169 -0.10 -14.08 -17.03
CA MET A 169 0.68 -13.93 -18.27
C MET A 169 0.98 -15.29 -18.93
N GLY A 170 1.29 -16.33 -18.15
CA GLY A 170 1.48 -17.69 -18.67
C GLY A 170 0.20 -18.29 -19.27
N ASP A 171 -0.96 -18.00 -18.66
CA ASP A 171 -2.25 -18.40 -19.20
C ASP A 171 -2.53 -17.70 -20.54
N ILE A 172 -2.26 -16.40 -20.65
CA ILE A 172 -2.42 -15.64 -21.90
C ILE A 172 -1.48 -16.17 -22.98
N GLU A 173 -0.22 -16.49 -22.66
CA GLU A 173 0.73 -17.09 -23.61
C GLU A 173 0.19 -18.44 -24.13
N THR A 174 -0.35 -19.27 -23.25
CA THR A 174 -0.95 -20.56 -23.61
C THR A 174 -2.16 -20.38 -24.53
N ILE A 175 -3.06 -19.45 -24.21
CA ILE A 175 -4.23 -19.11 -25.04
C ILE A 175 -3.77 -18.59 -26.42
N ALA A 176 -2.77 -17.70 -26.46
CA ALA A 176 -2.24 -17.16 -27.71
C ALA A 176 -1.63 -18.27 -28.59
N LYS A 177 -0.95 -19.25 -28.00
CA LYS A 177 -0.42 -20.42 -28.71
C LYS A 177 -1.53 -21.30 -29.28
N HIS A 178 -2.57 -21.61 -28.51
CA HIS A 178 -3.73 -22.37 -29.00
C HIS A 178 -4.46 -21.62 -30.13
N ALA A 179 -4.69 -20.32 -29.95
CA ALA A 179 -5.29 -19.46 -30.96
C ALA A 179 -4.48 -19.45 -32.26
N ARG A 180 -3.14 -19.42 -32.18
CA ARG A 180 -2.25 -19.53 -33.35
C ARG A 180 -2.37 -20.87 -34.07
N ILE A 181 -2.46 -21.98 -33.34
CA ILE A 181 -2.67 -23.32 -33.92
C ILE A 181 -4.01 -23.39 -34.64
N VAL A 182 -5.08 -22.90 -34.02
CA VAL A 182 -6.43 -22.87 -34.64
C VAL A 182 -6.43 -22.00 -35.89
N SER A 183 -5.80 -20.82 -35.83
CA SER A 183 -5.63 -19.90 -36.96
C SER A 183 -4.91 -20.58 -38.14
N PHE A 184 -3.84 -21.30 -37.83
CA PHE A 184 -3.06 -22.03 -38.83
C PHE A 184 -3.86 -23.16 -39.47
N ASN A 185 -4.55 -23.98 -38.66
CA ASN A 185 -5.42 -25.04 -39.15
C ASN A 185 -6.53 -24.49 -40.06
N ALA A 186 -7.10 -23.34 -39.69
CA ALA A 186 -8.10 -22.65 -40.50
C ALA A 186 -7.55 -22.16 -41.85
N GLN A 187 -6.30 -21.66 -41.88
CA GLN A 187 -5.61 -21.31 -43.13
C GLN A 187 -5.39 -22.54 -44.04
N VAL A 188 -4.98 -23.67 -43.45
CA VAL A 188 -4.79 -24.93 -44.21
C VAL A 188 -6.12 -25.39 -44.82
N VAL A 189 -7.21 -25.38 -44.05
CA VAL A 189 -8.55 -25.74 -44.54
C VAL A 189 -9.02 -24.77 -45.63
N ALA A 190 -8.79 -23.47 -45.46
CA ALA A 190 -9.13 -22.46 -46.44
C ALA A 190 -8.38 -22.66 -47.77
N ALA A 191 -7.10 -23.00 -47.70
CA ALA A 191 -6.29 -23.34 -48.87
C ALA A 191 -6.81 -24.60 -49.57
N HIS A 192 -7.17 -25.64 -48.81
CA HIS A 192 -7.73 -26.88 -49.35
C HIS A 192 -9.08 -26.68 -50.04
N ALA A 193 -9.93 -25.80 -49.51
CA ALA A 193 -11.23 -25.45 -50.10
C ALA A 193 -11.11 -24.58 -51.37
N GLY A 194 -9.89 -24.17 -51.75
CA GLY A 194 -9.62 -23.41 -52.97
C GLY A 194 -10.42 -22.12 -53.05
N GLN A 195 -11.28 -21.99 -54.06
CA GLN A 195 -12.04 -20.76 -54.27
C GLN A 195 -13.08 -20.50 -53.17
N SER A 196 -13.68 -21.56 -52.62
CA SER A 196 -14.68 -21.49 -51.55
C SER A 196 -14.09 -21.11 -50.19
N GLY A 197 -12.78 -21.19 -50.01
CA GLY A 197 -12.08 -20.87 -48.76
C GLY A 197 -11.53 -19.45 -48.65
N ARG A 198 -11.64 -18.61 -49.70
CA ARG A 198 -10.95 -17.30 -49.75
C ARG A 198 -11.31 -16.37 -48.59
N GLU A 199 -12.59 -16.24 -48.25
CA GLU A 199 -13.03 -15.36 -47.16
C GLU A 199 -12.52 -15.86 -45.81
N PHE A 200 -12.50 -17.19 -45.62
CA PHE A 200 -11.98 -17.82 -44.41
C PHE A 200 -10.45 -17.67 -44.27
N ALA A 201 -9.71 -17.67 -45.39
CA ALA A 201 -8.28 -17.42 -45.42
C ALA A 201 -7.94 -16.01 -44.92
N VAL A 202 -8.72 -14.99 -45.31
CA VAL A 202 -8.51 -13.60 -44.88
C VAL A 202 -8.69 -13.47 -43.38
N VAL A 203 -9.81 -13.97 -42.84
CA VAL A 203 -10.09 -13.93 -41.39
C VAL A 203 -9.01 -14.68 -40.59
N SER A 204 -8.57 -15.83 -41.09
CA SER A 204 -7.52 -16.62 -40.43
C SER A 204 -6.15 -15.95 -40.50
N GLY A 205 -5.85 -15.18 -41.55
CA GLY A 205 -4.63 -14.37 -41.65
C GLY A 205 -4.59 -13.25 -40.60
N GLU A 206 -5.70 -12.51 -40.47
CA GLU A 206 -5.84 -11.45 -39.46
C GLU A 206 -5.69 -12.00 -38.04
N PHE A 207 -6.30 -13.15 -37.75
CA PHE A 207 -6.20 -13.78 -36.43
C PHE A 207 -4.77 -14.22 -36.08
N THR A 208 -3.96 -14.64 -37.07
CA THR A 208 -2.53 -14.90 -36.86
C THR A 208 -1.77 -13.63 -36.50
N GLN A 209 -2.07 -12.50 -37.13
CA GLN A 209 -1.43 -11.22 -36.78
C GLN A 209 -1.81 -10.77 -35.36
N ILE A 210 -3.08 -10.90 -34.96
CA ILE A 210 -3.56 -10.57 -33.62
C ILE A 210 -2.84 -11.42 -32.55
N THR A 211 -2.78 -12.73 -32.77
CA THR A 211 -2.09 -13.64 -31.84
C THR A 211 -0.57 -13.41 -31.79
N GLY A 212 0.05 -12.96 -32.88
CA GLY A 212 1.44 -12.51 -32.89
C GLY A 212 1.68 -11.25 -32.04
N LYS A 213 0.79 -10.24 -32.17
CA LYS A 213 0.86 -9.01 -31.36
C LYS A 213 0.64 -9.29 -29.87
N LEU A 214 -0.33 -10.16 -29.53
CA LEU A 214 -0.59 -10.57 -28.15
C LEU A 214 0.63 -11.24 -27.51
N ASP A 215 1.27 -12.19 -28.19
CA ASP A 215 2.49 -12.86 -27.72
C ASP A 215 3.64 -11.87 -27.46
N GLY A 216 3.81 -10.88 -28.36
CA GLY A 216 4.77 -9.78 -28.17
C GLY A 216 4.50 -8.95 -26.92
N LEU A 217 3.24 -8.53 -26.71
CA LEU A 217 2.83 -7.73 -25.55
C LEU A 217 2.99 -8.50 -24.22
N VAL A 218 2.68 -9.80 -24.20
CA VAL A 218 2.88 -10.64 -23.01
C VAL A 218 4.36 -10.73 -22.65
N ARG A 219 5.23 -10.98 -23.63
CA ARG A 219 6.68 -11.04 -23.41
C ARG A 219 7.27 -9.72 -22.94
N GLU A 220 6.72 -8.59 -23.38
CA GLU A 220 7.11 -7.27 -22.89
C GLU A 220 6.63 -7.05 -21.45
N ALA A 221 5.36 -7.36 -21.15
CA ALA A 221 4.81 -7.24 -19.80
C ALA A 221 5.56 -8.10 -18.76
N VAL A 222 5.92 -9.34 -19.11
CA VAL A 222 6.69 -10.23 -18.22
C VAL A 222 8.10 -9.67 -17.98
N ARG A 223 8.79 -9.15 -19.01
CA ARG A 223 10.11 -8.53 -18.85
C ARG A 223 10.06 -7.31 -17.91
N SER A 224 9.03 -6.47 -18.07
CA SER A 224 8.84 -5.27 -17.25
C SER A 224 8.41 -5.57 -15.82
N ALA A 225 7.77 -6.72 -15.56
CA ALA A 225 7.37 -7.14 -14.21
C ALA A 225 8.49 -7.85 -13.41
N VAL A 226 9.55 -8.28 -14.10
CA VAL A 226 10.70 -8.96 -13.49
C VAL A 226 11.84 -7.98 -13.16
N ALA A 227 11.96 -6.88 -13.92
CA ALA A 227 12.86 -5.75 -13.66
C ALA A 227 12.42 -4.94 -12.43
#